data_AF-A0A925GA97-F1
#
_entry.id   AF-A0A925GA97-F1
#
_cell.length_a   1.000
_cell.length_b   1.000
_cell.length_c   1.000
_cell.angle_alpha   90.00
_cell.angle_beta   90.00
_cell.angle_gamma   90.00
#
_symmetry.space_group_name_H-M   'P 1'
#
loop_
_entity.id
_entity.type
_entity.pdbx_description
1 polymer ?
#
loop_
_entity_poly.entity_id
_entity_poly.type
_entity_poly.pdbx_seq_one_letter_code
_entity_poly.pdbx_strand_id
1 'polypeptide(L)'
;AISTNGKSPTIAKRVKEVLNEAFPHEMEEVLNNMEKIRQKLGGDFSDKVRQLNDITSVLAVKTEPETRQHKKLVHYLVYAGAAICLMVFGHLLFTYVNFENISTASEWVSLQVNSEIFIYILGGFIAQMIDGALGMAYGVSATTFLMSFGVPAAAASASVHTSEIFTSGVSGLMHLRFGNVNSKLFKTLLLPGIIGAILGAYILTSLEEYNSYIKPIVSTYTMILGVIIIRKALAVKRRKKKTKNVGILAIFGGFLDSIGGGGWGPIVTSTLLAGGRNARFTIGSVNLAEFFVAFSSSVTFSIFLGMGSYFQIILGLVIGGMIAAPIAASLSSKLPVKTIMLIVGIVIIIVSLNNFRRFF
;
A
#
# COMPACT_ATOMS: atom_id res chain seq x y z
N ALA A 1 5.92 6.06 39.83
CA ALA A 1 7.25 5.53 40.26
C ALA A 1 7.31 4.04 39.92
N ILE A 2 8.49 3.50 39.60
CA ILE A 2 8.67 2.07 39.24
C ILE A 2 9.75 1.52 40.16
N SER A 3 9.44 0.44 40.87
CA SER A 3 10.34 -0.21 41.82
C SER A 3 10.43 -1.70 41.53
N THR A 4 11.63 -2.25 41.61
CA THR A 4 11.89 -3.70 41.63
C THR A 4 12.25 -4.19 43.04
N ASN A 5 11.98 -3.40 44.09
CA ASN A 5 12.41 -3.67 45.47
C ASN A 5 13.91 -3.99 45.56
N GLY A 6 14.74 -3.23 44.84
CA GLY A 6 16.20 -3.41 44.80
C GLY A 6 16.71 -4.62 44.01
N LYS A 7 15.84 -5.54 43.56
CA LYS A 7 16.26 -6.80 42.91
C LYS A 7 16.93 -6.61 41.54
N SER A 8 16.54 -5.59 40.77
CA SER A 8 17.19 -5.29 39.49
C SER A 8 17.00 -3.82 39.08
N PRO A 9 17.95 -2.93 39.47
CA PRO A 9 17.91 -1.52 39.10
C PRO A 9 17.87 -1.29 37.59
N THR A 10 18.54 -2.16 36.82
CA THR A 10 18.60 -2.09 35.36
C THR A 10 17.25 -2.38 34.71
N ILE A 11 16.49 -3.36 35.23
CA ILE A 11 15.13 -3.62 34.76
C ILE A 11 14.21 -2.45 35.12
N ALA A 12 14.29 -1.92 36.34
CA ALA A 12 13.51 -0.76 36.75
C ALA A 12 13.74 0.44 35.80
N LYS A 13 15.01 0.67 35.41
CA LYS A 13 15.39 1.72 34.46
C LYS A 13 14.82 1.47 33.06
N ARG A 14 14.92 0.25 32.53
CA ARG A 14 14.42 -0.10 31.18
C ARG A 14 12.91 0.03 31.09
N VAL A 15 12.17 -0.44 32.11
CA VAL A 15 10.72 -0.31 32.17
C VAL A 15 10.32 1.16 32.26
N LYS A 16 11.07 1.98 33.00
CA LYS A 16 10.87 3.44 33.07
C LYS A 16 11.06 4.12 31.71
N GLU A 17 12.11 3.75 30.97
CA GLU A 17 12.39 4.29 29.63
C GLU A 17 11.29 3.90 28.64
N VAL A 18 10.90 2.62 28.60
CA VAL A 18 9.81 2.14 27.72
C VAL A 18 8.48 2.82 28.02
N LEU A 19 8.12 2.97 29.31
CA LEU A 19 6.88 3.65 29.68
C LEU A 19 6.91 5.14 29.35
N ASN A 20 8.05 5.82 29.56
CA ASN A 20 8.20 7.22 29.19
C ASN A 20 8.13 7.44 27.68
N GLU A 21 8.60 6.49 26.86
CA GLU A 21 8.44 6.55 25.39
C GLU A 21 7.01 6.22 24.94
N ALA A 22 6.30 5.39 25.69
CA ALA A 22 4.92 5.02 25.39
C ALA A 22 3.92 6.14 25.71
N PHE A 23 4.21 7.00 26.71
CA PHE A 23 3.34 8.12 27.05
C PHE A 23 3.55 9.34 26.12
N PRO A 24 2.47 9.94 25.58
CA PRO A 24 2.56 11.16 24.79
C PRO A 24 3.15 12.33 25.60
N HIS A 25 3.95 13.18 24.95
CA HIS A 25 4.56 14.35 25.61
C HIS A 25 3.52 15.37 26.10
N GLU A 26 2.32 15.38 25.51
CA GLU A 26 1.23 16.25 25.92
C GLU A 26 0.56 15.81 27.25
N MET A 27 0.92 14.64 27.80
CA MET A 27 0.29 14.11 29.01
C MET A 27 0.47 15.03 30.22
N GLU A 28 1.61 15.69 30.33
CA GLU A 28 1.92 16.61 31.42
C GLU A 28 1.06 17.89 31.33
N GLU A 29 0.80 18.37 30.11
CA GLU A 29 -0.10 19.49 29.85
C GLU A 29 -1.56 19.11 30.16
N VAL A 30 -1.98 17.89 29.79
CA VAL A 30 -3.31 17.35 30.13
C VAL A 30 -3.50 17.26 31.64
N LEU A 31 -2.51 16.76 32.38
CA LEU A 31 -2.55 16.67 33.84
C LEU A 31 -2.66 18.05 34.50
N ASN A 32 -1.86 19.01 34.06
CA ASN A 32 -1.93 20.39 34.55
C ASN A 32 -3.29 21.04 34.27
N ASN A 33 -3.88 20.79 33.10
CA ASN A 33 -5.21 21.29 32.76
C ASN A 33 -6.31 20.62 33.59
N MET A 34 -6.20 19.32 33.85
CA MET A 34 -7.13 18.59 34.73
C MET A 34 -7.06 19.12 36.17
N GLU A 35 -5.87 19.43 36.68
CA GLU A 35 -5.71 20.03 38.01
C GLU A 35 -6.34 21.43 38.09
N LYS A 36 -6.09 22.29 37.09
CA LYS A 36 -6.70 23.63 37.01
C LYS A 36 -8.22 23.57 36.90
N ILE A 37 -8.75 22.60 36.14
CA ILE A 37 -10.19 22.36 36.06
C ILE A 37 -10.70 21.94 37.43
N ARG A 38 -10.11 20.91 38.06
CA ARG A 38 -10.50 20.43 39.40
C ARG A 38 -10.51 21.54 40.45
N GLN A 39 -9.53 22.45 40.43
CA GLN A 39 -9.45 23.58 41.36
C GLN A 39 -10.54 24.64 41.12
N LYS A 40 -11.03 24.77 39.88
CA LYS A 40 -12.14 25.67 39.53
C LYS A 40 -13.53 25.09 39.79
N LEU A 41 -13.63 23.77 39.95
CA LEU A 41 -14.88 23.08 40.26
C LEU A 41 -15.14 23.13 41.78
N GLY A 42 -16.03 24.03 42.20
CA GLY A 42 -16.60 24.08 43.56
C GLY A 42 -17.92 23.32 43.67
N GLY A 43 -18.42 23.12 44.90
CA GLY A 43 -19.68 22.42 45.17
C GLY A 43 -19.51 20.98 45.69
N ASP A 44 -20.63 20.27 45.83
CA ASP A 44 -20.64 18.87 46.26
C ASP A 44 -20.17 17.92 45.14
N PHE A 45 -20.07 16.62 45.42
CA PHE A 45 -19.61 15.65 44.42
C PHE A 45 -20.52 15.61 43.18
N SER A 46 -21.84 15.76 43.36
CA SER A 46 -22.80 15.77 42.26
C SER A 46 -22.62 16.98 41.36
N ASP A 47 -22.37 18.16 41.93
CA ASP A 47 -22.11 19.39 41.18
C ASP A 47 -20.85 19.28 40.33
N LYS A 48 -19.78 18.69 40.89
CA LYS A 48 -18.51 18.47 40.18
C LYS A 48 -18.67 17.48 39.02
N VAL A 49 -19.41 16.39 39.24
CA VAL A 49 -19.70 15.41 38.19
C VAL A 49 -20.53 16.05 37.08
N ARG A 50 -21.49 16.90 37.42
CA ARG A 50 -22.33 17.60 36.45
C ARG A 50 -21.53 18.60 35.60
N GLN A 51 -20.70 19.43 36.22
CA GLN A 51 -19.83 20.37 35.51
C GLN A 51 -18.78 19.67 34.64
N LEU A 52 -18.22 18.56 35.10
CA LEU A 52 -17.33 17.72 34.28
C LEU A 52 -18.09 17.11 33.10
N ASN A 53 -19.30 16.60 33.32
CA ASN A 53 -20.16 16.10 32.26
C ASN A 53 -20.50 17.20 31.26
N ASP A 54 -20.77 18.44 31.67
CA ASP A 54 -21.07 19.53 30.73
C ASP A 54 -19.86 19.91 29.87
N ILE A 55 -18.67 20.02 30.47
CA ILE A 55 -17.41 20.33 29.73
C ILE A 55 -17.06 19.18 28.77
N THR A 56 -17.19 17.94 29.23
CA THR A 56 -16.90 16.77 28.40
C THR A 56 -18.03 16.44 27.44
N SER A 57 -19.26 16.91 27.68
CA SER A 57 -20.41 16.69 26.80
C SER A 57 -20.15 17.30 25.43
N VAL A 58 -19.46 18.45 25.34
CA VAL A 58 -19.08 19.08 24.07
C VAL A 58 -18.07 18.23 23.28
N LEU A 59 -17.23 17.47 23.98
CA LEU A 59 -16.30 16.48 23.38
C LEU A 59 -16.98 15.13 23.11
N ALA A 60 -18.04 14.83 23.87
CA ALA A 60 -18.88 13.65 23.76
C ALA A 60 -20.11 13.86 22.86
N VAL A 61 -20.33 15.10 22.37
CA VAL A 61 -21.14 15.40 21.20
C VAL A 61 -20.44 14.57 20.14
N LYS A 62 -21.02 13.40 19.87
CA LYS A 62 -20.83 12.72 18.60
C LYS A 62 -20.99 13.83 17.58
N THR A 63 -19.90 14.31 17.00
CA THR A 63 -19.90 14.88 15.65
C THR A 63 -20.93 14.06 14.92
N GLU A 64 -22.07 14.67 14.55
CA GLU A 64 -23.19 13.91 14.02
C GLU A 64 -22.61 12.90 13.04
N PRO A 65 -22.75 11.59 13.30
CA PRO A 65 -22.12 10.63 12.44
C PRO A 65 -22.72 10.92 11.07
N GLU A 66 -21.90 11.27 10.08
CA GLU A 66 -22.31 11.20 8.68
C GLU A 66 -23.18 9.95 8.57
N THR A 67 -24.47 10.17 8.24
CA THR A 67 -25.56 9.29 8.63
C THR A 67 -25.19 7.82 8.43
N ARG A 68 -25.51 6.95 9.39
CA ARG A 68 -25.17 5.51 9.36
C ARG A 68 -25.54 4.84 8.01
N GLN A 69 -26.52 5.40 7.29
CA GLN A 69 -26.88 5.08 5.90
C GLN A 69 -25.79 5.42 4.87
N HIS A 70 -25.16 6.60 4.90
CA HIS A 70 -24.10 6.98 3.95
C HIS A 70 -22.89 6.04 4.04
N LYS A 71 -22.50 5.63 5.27
CA LYS A 71 -21.46 4.61 5.46
C LYS A 71 -21.84 3.28 4.83
N LYS A 72 -23.07 2.80 5.02
CA LYS A 72 -23.56 1.55 4.41
C LYS A 72 -23.59 1.64 2.88
N LEU A 73 -24.04 2.76 2.31
CA LEU A 73 -24.08 2.96 0.86
C LEU A 73 -22.70 2.86 0.22
N VAL A 74 -21.67 3.52 0.79
CA VAL A 74 -20.30 3.43 0.27
C VAL A 74 -19.78 1.99 0.31
N HIS A 75 -20.10 1.22 1.36
CA HIS A 75 -19.70 -0.19 1.41
C HIS A 75 -20.35 -1.00 0.30
N TYR A 76 -21.67 -0.85 0.08
CA TYR A 76 -22.36 -1.55 -0.99
C TYR A 76 -21.83 -1.16 -2.37
N LEU A 77 -21.56 0.12 -2.61
CA LEU A 77 -20.98 0.58 -3.88
C LEU A 77 -19.57 0.01 -4.11
N VAL A 78 -18.75 -0.08 -3.06
CA VAL A 78 -17.41 -0.68 -3.16
C VAL A 78 -17.51 -2.19 -3.41
N TYR A 79 -18.39 -2.91 -2.72
CA TYR A 79 -18.60 -4.34 -2.97
C TYR A 79 -19.14 -4.60 -4.39
N ALA A 80 -20.11 -3.81 -4.85
CA ALA A 80 -20.63 -3.91 -6.20
C ALA A 80 -19.55 -3.60 -7.24
N GLY A 81 -18.77 -2.53 -7.02
CA GLY A 81 -17.64 -2.18 -7.88
C GLY A 81 -16.59 -3.29 -7.94
N ALA A 82 -16.20 -3.85 -6.80
CA ALA A 82 -15.25 -4.96 -6.73
C ALA A 82 -15.79 -6.24 -7.41
N ALA A 83 -17.08 -6.55 -7.25
CA ALA A 83 -17.72 -7.66 -7.94
C ALA A 83 -17.68 -7.47 -9.46
N ILE A 84 -18.01 -6.28 -9.97
CA ILE A 84 -17.91 -5.95 -11.39
C ILE A 84 -16.46 -6.09 -11.87
N CYS A 85 -15.49 -5.59 -11.11
CA CYS A 85 -14.07 -5.72 -11.44
C CYS A 85 -13.67 -7.20 -11.57
N LEU A 86 -14.06 -8.04 -10.61
CA LEU A 86 -13.79 -9.48 -10.64
C LEU A 86 -14.51 -10.20 -11.79
N MET A 87 -15.74 -9.79 -12.13
CA MET A 87 -16.46 -10.33 -13.29
C MET A 87 -15.77 -9.98 -14.60
N VAL A 88 -15.38 -8.72 -14.79
CA VAL A 88 -14.65 -8.27 -15.98
C VAL A 88 -13.29 -8.94 -16.07
N PHE A 89 -12.54 -9.00 -14.96
CA PHE A 89 -11.26 -9.70 -14.91
C PHE A 89 -11.43 -11.18 -15.23
N GLY A 90 -12.42 -11.85 -14.63
CA GLY A 90 -12.74 -13.24 -14.91
C GLY A 90 -13.07 -13.46 -16.38
N HIS A 91 -13.91 -12.61 -16.97
CA HIS A 91 -14.23 -12.67 -18.40
C HIS A 91 -12.98 -12.51 -19.28
N LEU A 92 -12.13 -11.53 -19.00
CA LEU A 92 -10.86 -11.33 -19.71
C LEU A 92 -9.95 -12.55 -19.56
N LEU A 93 -9.80 -13.08 -18.35
CA LEU A 93 -9.01 -14.28 -18.07
C LEU A 93 -9.53 -15.48 -18.87
N PHE A 94 -10.83 -15.75 -18.84
CA PHE A 94 -11.46 -16.84 -19.58
C PHE A 94 -11.48 -16.62 -21.09
N THR A 95 -11.30 -15.39 -21.58
CA THR A 95 -11.10 -15.13 -23.01
C THR A 95 -9.72 -15.62 -23.48
N TYR A 96 -8.70 -15.56 -22.61
CA TYR A 96 -7.34 -15.97 -22.94
C TYR A 96 -7.02 -17.42 -22.57
N VAL A 97 -7.76 -18.03 -21.64
CA VAL A 97 -7.56 -19.42 -21.24
C VAL A 97 -8.59 -20.32 -21.90
N ASN A 98 -8.14 -21.28 -22.72
CA ASN A 98 -9.02 -22.22 -23.40
C ASN A 98 -9.44 -23.36 -22.46
N PHE A 99 -10.71 -23.36 -22.04
CA PHE A 99 -11.31 -24.35 -21.12
C PHE A 99 -12.34 -25.27 -21.82
N GLU A 100 -12.15 -25.60 -23.10
CA GLU A 100 -13.08 -26.51 -23.80
C GLU A 100 -13.21 -27.89 -23.11
N ASN A 101 -12.16 -28.40 -22.47
CA ASN A 101 -12.13 -29.59 -21.62
C ASN A 101 -11.08 -29.45 -20.49
N ILE A 102 -11.22 -30.20 -19.38
CA ILE A 102 -10.21 -30.22 -18.28
C ILE A 102 -8.84 -30.69 -18.80
N SER A 103 -8.83 -31.64 -19.74
CA SER A 103 -7.60 -32.13 -20.38
C SER A 103 -6.94 -31.08 -21.28
N THR A 104 -7.72 -30.30 -22.05
CA THR A 104 -7.17 -29.23 -22.88
C THR A 104 -6.70 -28.04 -22.05
N ALA A 105 -7.33 -27.79 -20.89
CA ALA A 105 -6.85 -26.79 -19.94
C ALA A 105 -5.52 -27.19 -19.30
N SER A 106 -5.34 -28.46 -18.91
CA SER A 106 -4.05 -28.92 -18.37
C SER A 106 -2.94 -28.93 -19.42
N GLU A 107 -3.28 -29.24 -20.69
CA GLU A 107 -2.36 -29.10 -21.82
C GLU A 107 -2.01 -27.64 -22.12
N TRP A 108 -2.98 -26.73 -22.11
CA TRP A 108 -2.71 -25.31 -22.30
C TRP A 108 -1.80 -24.75 -21.22
N VAL A 109 -2.03 -25.09 -19.95
CA VAL A 109 -1.16 -24.67 -18.83
C VAL A 109 0.23 -25.27 -18.97
N SER A 110 0.38 -26.54 -19.34
CA SER A 110 1.69 -27.18 -19.49
C SER A 110 2.50 -26.61 -20.66
N LEU A 111 1.83 -26.12 -21.70
CA LEU A 111 2.47 -25.41 -22.82
C LEU A 111 2.91 -23.98 -22.44
N GLN A 112 2.20 -23.32 -21.53
CA GLN A 112 2.47 -21.92 -21.13
C GLN A 112 3.35 -21.79 -19.88
N VAL A 113 3.54 -22.87 -19.11
CA VAL A 113 4.29 -22.86 -17.86
C VAL A 113 5.52 -23.74 -17.97
N ASN A 114 6.70 -23.10 -17.95
CA ASN A 114 7.99 -23.77 -17.89
C ASN A 114 8.68 -23.59 -16.53
N SER A 115 9.91 -24.08 -16.39
CA SER A 115 10.68 -24.02 -15.14
C SER A 115 11.00 -22.61 -14.66
N GLU A 116 10.89 -21.57 -15.50
CA GLU A 116 11.10 -20.17 -15.08
C GLU A 116 10.00 -19.70 -14.11
N ILE A 117 8.86 -20.40 -14.00
CA ILE A 117 7.80 -20.04 -13.05
C ILE A 117 8.32 -19.95 -11.61
N PHE A 118 9.31 -20.77 -11.24
CA PHE A 118 9.94 -20.72 -9.92
C PHE A 118 10.64 -19.39 -9.65
N ILE A 119 11.21 -18.75 -10.67
CA ILE A 119 11.81 -17.41 -10.56
C ILE A 119 10.72 -16.38 -10.30
N TYR A 120 9.58 -16.47 -10.99
CA TYR A 120 8.46 -15.54 -10.78
C TYR A 120 7.77 -15.76 -9.42
N ILE A 121 7.66 -17.00 -8.96
CA ILE A 121 7.21 -17.33 -7.58
C ILE A 121 8.15 -16.71 -6.55
N LEU A 122 9.47 -16.84 -6.74
CA LEU A 122 10.44 -16.21 -5.86
C LEU A 122 10.31 -14.68 -5.86
N GLY A 123 10.13 -14.07 -7.05
CA GLY A 123 9.90 -12.64 -7.20
C GLY A 123 8.67 -12.16 -6.44
N GLY A 124 7.52 -12.83 -6.63
CA GLY A 124 6.27 -12.52 -5.92
C GLY A 124 6.39 -12.71 -4.41
N PHE A 125 7.10 -13.77 -3.99
CA PHE A 125 7.36 -14.04 -2.58
C PHE A 125 8.20 -12.92 -1.95
N ILE A 126 9.32 -12.54 -2.55
CA ILE A 126 10.20 -11.47 -2.05
C ILE A 126 9.44 -10.14 -2.00
N ALA A 127 8.74 -9.79 -3.08
CA ALA A 127 7.96 -8.55 -3.16
C ALA A 127 6.89 -8.48 -2.06
N GLN A 128 6.15 -9.57 -1.82
CA GLN A 128 5.14 -9.60 -0.78
C GLN A 128 5.72 -9.68 0.63
N MET A 129 6.90 -10.28 0.84
CA MET A 129 7.59 -10.21 2.13
C MET A 129 7.98 -8.78 2.49
N ILE A 130 8.46 -8.01 1.51
CA ILE A 130 8.76 -6.59 1.66
C ILE A 130 7.47 -5.82 1.94
N ASP A 131 6.45 -6.03 1.12
CA ASP A 131 5.19 -5.31 1.23
C ASP A 131 4.45 -5.62 2.54
N GLY A 132 4.37 -6.89 2.95
CA GLY A 132 3.73 -7.27 4.20
C GLY A 132 4.48 -6.76 5.45
N ALA A 133 5.80 -6.52 5.35
CA ALA A 133 6.58 -5.91 6.43
C ALA A 133 6.48 -4.38 6.46
N LEU A 134 6.34 -3.72 5.32
CA LEU A 134 6.35 -2.25 5.19
C LEU A 134 4.98 -1.61 4.99
N GLY A 135 3.98 -2.39 4.56
CA GLY A 135 2.67 -1.94 4.08
C GLY A 135 2.74 -1.11 2.80
N MET A 136 3.83 -1.26 2.04
CA MET A 136 4.11 -0.55 0.79
C MET A 136 5.30 -1.20 0.07
N ALA A 137 5.36 -1.02 -1.25
CA ALA A 137 6.48 -1.40 -2.14
C ALA A 137 6.43 -2.82 -2.74
N TYR A 138 5.27 -3.50 -2.77
CA TYR A 138 5.09 -4.71 -3.58
C TYR A 138 5.50 -4.46 -5.03
N GLY A 139 4.82 -3.54 -5.71
CA GLY A 139 5.04 -3.34 -7.13
C GLY A 139 6.48 -2.99 -7.48
N VAL A 140 7.07 -1.97 -6.84
CA VAL A 140 8.42 -1.52 -7.20
C VAL A 140 9.45 -2.63 -6.99
N SER A 141 9.25 -3.49 -5.98
CA SER A 141 10.11 -4.64 -5.73
C SER A 141 9.92 -5.72 -6.80
N ALA A 142 8.67 -6.07 -7.12
CA ALA A 142 8.34 -7.08 -8.11
C ALA A 142 8.78 -6.67 -9.52
N THR A 143 8.48 -5.43 -9.96
CA THR A 143 8.89 -4.93 -11.27
C THR A 143 10.40 -4.84 -11.39
N THR A 144 11.09 -4.35 -10.37
CA THR A 144 12.56 -4.31 -10.38
C THR A 144 13.17 -5.71 -10.51
N PHE A 145 12.61 -6.69 -9.78
CA PHE A 145 13.02 -8.08 -9.86
C PHE A 145 12.80 -8.63 -11.28
N LEU A 146 11.60 -8.51 -11.84
CA LEU A 146 11.28 -9.01 -13.18
C LEU A 146 12.18 -8.41 -14.26
N MET A 147 12.38 -7.09 -14.22
CA MET A 147 13.25 -6.41 -15.19
C MET A 147 14.71 -6.87 -15.11
N SER A 148 15.18 -7.28 -13.93
CA SER A 148 16.54 -7.82 -13.75
C SER A 148 16.76 -9.17 -14.46
N PHE A 149 15.68 -9.94 -14.63
CA PHE A 149 15.62 -11.19 -15.39
C PHE A 149 15.27 -10.98 -16.88
N GLY A 150 15.25 -9.73 -17.35
CA GLY A 150 15.07 -9.41 -18.76
C GLY A 150 13.62 -9.23 -19.19
N VAL A 151 12.65 -9.33 -18.27
CA VAL A 151 11.23 -9.06 -18.59
C VAL A 151 11.08 -7.60 -19.05
N PRO A 152 10.42 -7.34 -20.20
CA PRO A 152 10.15 -5.98 -20.67
C PRO A 152 9.39 -5.13 -19.65
N ALA A 153 9.57 -3.81 -19.68
CA ALA A 153 8.96 -2.92 -18.70
C ALA A 153 7.42 -2.97 -18.72
N ALA A 154 6.82 -2.99 -19.92
CA ALA A 154 5.38 -3.12 -20.10
C ALA A 154 4.84 -4.45 -19.53
N ALA A 155 5.50 -5.56 -19.87
CA ALA A 155 5.15 -6.90 -19.37
C ALA A 155 5.30 -7.03 -17.84
N ALA A 156 6.38 -6.48 -17.28
CA ALA A 156 6.62 -6.49 -15.84
C ALA A 156 5.55 -5.66 -15.11
N SER A 157 5.23 -4.47 -15.60
CA SER A 157 4.17 -3.62 -15.05
C SER A 157 2.81 -4.30 -15.16
N ALA A 158 2.45 -4.83 -16.33
CA ALA A 158 1.18 -5.54 -16.55
C ALA A 158 1.01 -6.71 -15.58
N SER A 159 2.06 -7.52 -15.40
CA SER A 159 2.04 -8.70 -14.54
C SER A 159 1.86 -8.31 -13.07
N VAL A 160 2.56 -7.27 -12.63
CA VAL A 160 2.50 -6.76 -11.26
C VAL A 160 1.12 -6.22 -10.93
N HIS A 161 0.58 -5.30 -11.73
CA HIS A 161 -0.76 -4.74 -11.47
C HIS A 161 -1.84 -5.83 -11.49
N THR A 162 -1.70 -6.82 -12.36
CA THR A 162 -2.63 -7.96 -12.41
C THR A 162 -2.59 -8.77 -11.13
N SER A 163 -1.39 -9.04 -10.61
CA SER A 163 -1.23 -9.71 -9.30
C SER A 163 -1.75 -8.85 -8.14
N GLU A 164 -1.63 -7.52 -8.24
CA GLU A 164 -2.10 -6.57 -7.23
C GLU A 164 -3.62 -6.49 -7.12
N ILE A 165 -4.39 -6.85 -8.16
CA ILE A 165 -5.84 -7.03 -8.05
C ILE A 165 -6.19 -7.97 -6.90
N PHE A 166 -5.40 -9.04 -6.71
CA PHE A 166 -5.62 -10.02 -5.67
C PHE A 166 -5.06 -9.56 -4.32
N THR A 167 -3.81 -9.11 -4.29
CA THR A 167 -3.15 -8.75 -3.02
C THR A 167 -3.77 -7.49 -2.40
N SER A 168 -3.90 -6.40 -3.17
CA SER A 168 -4.55 -5.17 -2.73
C SER A 168 -6.06 -5.33 -2.59
N GLY A 169 -6.70 -6.19 -3.40
CA GLY A 169 -8.13 -6.49 -3.29
C GLY A 169 -8.50 -7.09 -1.94
N VAL A 170 -7.79 -8.12 -1.50
CA VAL A 170 -7.99 -8.73 -0.18
C VAL A 170 -7.68 -7.72 0.93
N SER A 171 -6.57 -7.01 0.83
CA SER A 171 -6.11 -6.06 1.84
C SER A 171 -7.07 -4.87 1.98
N GLY A 172 -7.48 -4.26 0.87
CA GLY A 172 -8.45 -3.17 0.80
C GLY A 172 -9.82 -3.56 1.36
N LEU A 173 -10.29 -4.78 1.06
CA LEU A 173 -11.54 -5.32 1.60
C LEU A 173 -11.49 -5.44 3.12
N MET A 174 -10.39 -5.94 3.69
CA MET A 174 -10.22 -6.05 5.13
C MET A 174 -10.20 -4.67 5.80
N HIS A 175 -9.48 -3.71 5.22
CA HIS A 175 -9.49 -2.33 5.71
C HIS A 175 -10.89 -1.70 5.66
N LEU A 176 -11.69 -1.99 4.64
CA LEU A 176 -13.09 -1.57 4.57
C LEU A 176 -13.92 -2.20 5.70
N ARG A 177 -13.85 -3.53 5.86
CA ARG A 177 -14.57 -4.27 6.92
C ARG A 177 -14.20 -3.81 8.33
N PHE A 178 -12.94 -3.46 8.57
CA PHE A 178 -12.48 -2.92 9.87
C PHE A 178 -12.79 -1.44 10.07
N GLY A 179 -13.46 -0.78 9.12
CA GLY A 179 -13.80 0.64 9.21
C GLY A 179 -12.58 1.56 9.12
N ASN A 180 -11.49 1.09 8.50
CA ASN A 180 -10.23 1.82 8.33
C ASN A 180 -10.24 2.72 7.09
N VAL A 181 -11.38 2.88 6.42
CA VAL A 181 -11.50 3.65 5.18
C VAL A 181 -12.18 4.98 5.46
N ASN A 182 -11.51 6.07 5.13
CA ASN A 182 -12.12 7.40 5.07
C ASN A 182 -12.74 7.60 3.69
N SER A 183 -14.07 7.70 3.62
CA SER A 183 -14.82 7.80 2.36
C SER A 183 -14.44 9.04 1.54
N LYS A 184 -14.20 10.18 2.18
CA LYS A 184 -13.81 11.41 1.49
C LYS A 184 -12.43 11.28 0.86
N LEU A 185 -11.46 10.74 1.61
CA LEU A 185 -10.12 10.46 1.10
C LEU A 185 -10.16 9.45 -0.05
N PHE A 186 -10.86 8.33 0.13
CA PHE A 186 -11.02 7.30 -0.89
C PHE A 186 -11.58 7.88 -2.19
N LYS A 187 -12.72 8.60 -2.14
CA LYS A 187 -13.31 9.23 -3.34
C LYS A 187 -12.37 10.26 -4.01
N THR A 188 -11.59 10.99 -3.21
CA THR A 188 -10.61 11.96 -3.74
C THR A 188 -9.42 11.29 -4.43
N LEU A 189 -9.09 10.05 -4.05
CA LEU A 189 -8.00 9.26 -4.64
C LEU A 189 -8.47 8.44 -5.85
N LEU A 190 -9.66 7.85 -5.76
CA LEU A 190 -10.13 6.80 -6.66
C LEU A 190 -10.16 7.25 -8.13
N LEU A 191 -11.02 8.22 -8.46
CA LEU A 191 -11.19 8.64 -9.86
C LEU A 191 -9.92 9.24 -10.45
N PRO A 192 -9.21 10.17 -9.77
CA PRO A 192 -7.99 10.72 -10.33
C PRO A 192 -6.87 9.66 -10.45
N GLY A 193 -6.80 8.70 -9.52
CA GLY A 193 -5.88 7.58 -9.58
C GLY A 193 -6.14 6.66 -10.77
N ILE A 194 -7.40 6.31 -11.03
CA ILE A 194 -7.81 5.51 -12.19
C ILE A 194 -7.41 6.21 -13.49
N ILE A 195 -7.68 7.52 -13.61
CA ILE A 195 -7.29 8.30 -14.80
C ILE A 195 -5.77 8.24 -15.00
N GLY A 196 -5.00 8.46 -13.92
CA GLY A 196 -3.55 8.35 -13.95
C GLY A 196 -3.08 6.97 -14.44
N ALA A 197 -3.62 5.89 -13.87
CA ALA A 197 -3.23 4.53 -14.22
C ALA A 197 -3.58 4.16 -15.67
N ILE A 198 -4.77 4.52 -16.15
CA ILE A 198 -5.15 4.27 -17.56
C ILE A 198 -4.18 4.99 -18.49
N LEU A 199 -3.88 6.27 -18.22
CA LEU A 199 -2.93 7.04 -19.02
C LEU A 199 -1.52 6.45 -18.98
N GLY A 200 -1.04 6.05 -17.81
CA GLY A 200 0.29 5.47 -17.63
C GLY A 200 0.42 4.12 -18.33
N ALA A 201 -0.60 3.26 -18.18
CA ALA A 201 -0.64 1.95 -18.83
C ALA A 201 -0.70 2.10 -20.35
N TYR A 202 -1.58 2.96 -20.86
CA TYR A 202 -1.70 3.24 -22.29
C TYR A 202 -0.41 3.80 -22.90
N ILE A 203 0.26 4.74 -22.22
CA ILE A 203 1.54 5.28 -22.69
C ILE A 203 2.62 4.19 -22.66
N LEU A 204 2.69 3.38 -21.61
CA LEU A 204 3.70 2.34 -21.51
C LEU A 204 3.52 1.26 -22.59
N THR A 205 2.28 0.87 -22.91
CA THR A 205 2.00 -0.11 -23.97
C THR A 205 2.18 0.47 -25.36
N SER A 206 1.71 1.69 -25.62
CA SER A 206 1.88 2.33 -26.94
C SER A 206 3.35 2.60 -27.30
N LEU A 207 4.24 2.68 -26.31
CA LEU A 207 5.67 2.86 -26.51
C LEU A 207 6.47 1.55 -26.41
N GLU A 208 5.81 0.38 -26.41
CA GLU A 208 6.50 -0.91 -26.33
C GLU A 208 7.47 -1.16 -27.49
N GLU A 209 7.13 -0.71 -28.70
CA GLU A 209 8.04 -0.77 -29.86
C GLU A 209 9.33 0.03 -29.64
N TYR A 210 9.30 1.02 -28.75
CA TYR A 210 10.44 1.82 -28.31
C TYR A 210 11.01 1.34 -26.97
N ASN A 211 10.87 0.05 -26.64
CA ASN A 211 11.36 -0.54 -25.39
C ASN A 211 12.84 -0.19 -25.10
N SER A 212 13.65 -0.03 -26.15
CA SER A 212 15.02 0.47 -26.04
C SER A 212 15.10 1.82 -25.30
N TYR A 213 14.25 2.79 -25.61
CA TYR A 213 14.25 4.08 -24.92
C TYR A 213 13.45 4.06 -23.61
N ILE A 214 12.39 3.26 -23.54
CA ILE A 214 11.51 3.17 -22.37
C ILE A 214 12.20 2.49 -21.19
N LYS A 215 12.97 1.42 -21.42
CA LYS A 215 13.62 0.66 -20.35
C LYS A 215 14.59 1.52 -19.51
N PRO A 216 15.46 2.37 -20.08
CA PRO A 216 16.26 3.34 -19.32
C PRO A 216 15.43 4.37 -18.55
N ILE A 217 14.34 4.87 -19.12
CA ILE A 217 13.45 5.85 -18.47
C ILE A 217 12.80 5.21 -17.23
N VAL A 218 12.23 4.01 -17.38
CA VAL A 218 11.63 3.25 -16.27
C VAL A 218 12.69 2.86 -15.23
N SER A 219 13.90 2.49 -15.66
CA SER A 219 15.01 2.20 -14.75
C SER A 219 15.45 3.45 -13.96
N THR A 220 15.47 4.62 -14.59
CA THR A 220 15.78 5.89 -13.91
C THR A 220 14.70 6.25 -12.91
N TYR A 221 13.42 6.08 -13.27
CA TYR A 221 12.29 6.28 -12.37
C TYR A 221 12.33 5.34 -11.16
N THR A 222 12.54 4.04 -11.37
CA THR A 222 12.65 3.05 -10.27
C THR A 222 13.85 3.36 -9.37
N MET A 223 14.96 3.83 -9.93
CA MET A 223 16.10 4.32 -9.14
C MET A 223 15.69 5.51 -8.26
N ILE A 224 14.92 6.48 -8.79
CA ILE A 224 14.38 7.60 -8.01
C ILE A 224 13.46 7.10 -6.89
N LEU A 225 12.60 6.11 -7.14
CA LEU A 225 11.80 5.47 -6.10
C LEU A 225 12.66 4.84 -5.00
N GLY A 226 13.72 4.12 -5.38
CA GLY A 226 14.68 3.56 -4.42
C GLY A 226 15.29 4.65 -3.53
N VAL A 227 15.69 5.79 -4.11
CA VAL A 227 16.18 6.95 -3.36
C VAL A 227 15.09 7.52 -2.44
N ILE A 228 13.85 7.63 -2.89
CA ILE A 228 12.72 8.10 -2.05
C ILE A 228 12.51 7.17 -0.86
N ILE A 229 12.56 5.85 -1.05
CA ILE A 229 12.43 4.85 0.01
C ILE A 229 13.56 5.01 1.04
N ILE A 230 14.82 5.14 0.61
CA ILE A 230 15.97 5.38 1.51
C ILE A 230 15.80 6.69 2.28
N ARG A 231 15.47 7.79 1.59
CA ARG A 231 15.29 9.10 2.22
C ARG A 231 14.20 9.05 3.28
N LYS A 232 13.14 8.27 3.05
CA LYS A 232 12.07 8.04 4.03
C LYS A 232 12.56 7.25 5.24
N ALA A 233 13.35 6.20 5.04
CA ALA A 233 13.95 5.42 6.12
C ALA A 233 14.85 6.28 7.04
N LEU A 234 15.50 7.30 6.47
CA LEU A 234 16.41 8.20 7.18
C LEU A 234 15.74 9.48 7.69
N ALA A 235 14.49 9.74 7.34
CA ALA A 235 13.83 11.00 7.69
C ALA A 235 13.57 11.12 9.21
N VAL A 236 14.19 12.12 9.84
CA VAL A 236 13.91 12.51 11.23
C VAL A 236 12.61 13.33 11.28
N LYS A 237 11.74 13.07 12.26
CA LYS A 237 10.38 13.66 12.45
C LYS A 237 10.32 15.14 12.01
N ARG A 238 9.83 15.40 10.79
CA ARG A 238 9.59 16.76 10.29
C ARG A 238 8.21 17.27 10.72
N ARG A 239 8.07 18.59 10.88
CA ARG A 239 6.76 19.24 11.09
C ARG A 239 5.82 18.88 9.94
N LYS A 240 4.67 18.29 10.29
CA LYS A 240 3.65 17.81 9.35
C LYS A 240 2.98 18.99 8.64
N LYS A 241 3.15 19.10 7.31
CA LYS A 241 2.38 20.04 6.47
C LYS A 241 1.25 19.29 5.78
N LYS A 242 0.00 19.75 5.94
CA LYS A 242 -1.16 19.11 5.28
C LYS A 242 -0.97 19.06 3.77
N THR A 243 -1.17 17.89 3.17
CA THR A 243 -1.23 17.71 1.71
C THR A 243 -2.47 18.42 1.15
N LYS A 244 -2.28 19.50 0.38
CA LYS A 244 -3.38 20.32 -0.14
C LYS A 244 -4.07 19.70 -1.37
N ASN A 245 -3.32 19.04 -2.25
CA ASN A 245 -3.82 18.60 -3.57
C ASN A 245 -3.77 17.07 -3.72
N VAL A 246 -4.62 16.36 -2.98
CA VAL A 246 -4.63 14.89 -2.96
C VAL A 246 -5.06 14.27 -4.29
N GLY A 247 -5.97 14.92 -5.04
CA GLY A 247 -6.39 14.42 -6.36
C GLY A 247 -5.25 14.43 -7.38
N ILE A 248 -4.47 15.52 -7.44
CA ILE A 248 -3.29 15.62 -8.31
C ILE A 248 -2.25 14.56 -7.92
N LEU A 249 -2.01 14.41 -6.61
CA LEU A 249 -1.13 13.35 -6.10
C LEU A 249 -1.58 11.95 -6.55
N ALA A 250 -2.88 11.68 -6.61
CA ALA A 250 -3.41 10.41 -7.10
C ALA A 250 -3.23 10.23 -8.61
N ILE A 251 -3.42 11.28 -9.42
CA ILE A 251 -3.15 11.23 -10.88
C ILE A 251 -1.69 10.84 -11.12
N PHE A 252 -0.75 11.59 -10.52
CA PHE A 252 0.67 11.30 -10.65
C PHE A 252 1.03 9.94 -10.05
N GLY A 253 0.43 9.59 -8.91
CA GLY A 253 0.58 8.31 -8.26
C GLY A 253 0.23 7.16 -9.19
N GLY A 254 -1.00 7.12 -9.71
CA GLY A 254 -1.47 6.06 -10.62
C GLY A 254 -0.71 6.03 -11.94
N PHE A 255 -0.39 7.20 -12.51
CA PHE A 255 0.40 7.28 -13.74
C PHE A 255 1.79 6.67 -13.59
N LEU A 256 2.52 7.07 -12.54
CA LEU A 256 3.85 6.55 -12.25
C LEU A 256 3.81 5.10 -11.75
N ASP A 257 2.70 4.69 -11.16
CA ASP A 257 2.43 3.28 -10.83
C ASP A 257 2.40 2.43 -12.09
N SER A 258 1.57 2.77 -13.07
CA SER A 258 1.47 2.02 -14.31
C SER A 258 2.74 2.05 -15.16
N ILE A 259 3.50 3.15 -15.17
CA ILE A 259 4.74 3.23 -15.95
C ILE A 259 5.88 2.38 -15.36
N GLY A 260 6.07 2.43 -14.04
CA GLY A 260 7.20 1.75 -13.41
C GLY A 260 6.84 0.60 -12.48
N GLY A 261 5.57 0.19 -12.50
CA GLY A 261 5.03 -0.95 -11.79
C GLY A 261 5.09 -0.84 -10.26
N GLY A 262 4.99 0.34 -9.65
CA GLY A 262 5.13 0.43 -8.18
C GLY A 262 5.25 1.82 -7.56
N GLY A 263 4.64 2.82 -8.16
CA GLY A 263 4.63 4.21 -7.71
C GLY A 263 3.63 4.50 -6.59
N TRP A 264 2.51 3.77 -6.52
CA TRP A 264 1.36 4.14 -5.69
C TRP A 264 1.71 4.24 -4.20
N GLY A 265 2.29 3.20 -3.60
CA GLY A 265 2.71 3.20 -2.19
C GLY A 265 3.78 4.26 -1.86
N PRO A 266 4.94 4.26 -2.53
CA PRO A 266 6.00 5.23 -2.28
C PRO A 266 5.58 6.70 -2.49
N ILE A 267 4.69 6.98 -3.45
CA ILE A 267 4.29 8.35 -3.79
C ILE A 267 3.05 8.76 -3.00
N VAL A 268 1.94 8.03 -3.10
CA VAL A 268 0.66 8.42 -2.52
C VAL A 268 0.64 8.18 -1.02
N THR A 269 0.84 6.93 -0.58
CA THR A 269 0.78 6.57 0.85
C THR A 269 1.81 7.38 1.64
N SER A 270 3.06 7.40 1.18
CA SER A 270 4.12 8.11 1.91
C SER A 270 3.89 9.61 2.00
N THR A 271 3.41 10.25 0.93
CA THR A 271 3.15 11.70 0.94
C THR A 271 2.00 12.06 1.87
N LEU A 272 0.93 11.26 1.90
CA LEU A 272 -0.19 11.47 2.79
C LEU A 272 0.18 11.28 4.26
N LEU A 273 0.99 10.26 4.57
CA LEU A 273 1.52 10.01 5.92
C LEU A 273 2.50 11.11 6.37
N ALA A 274 3.42 11.51 5.48
CA ALA A 274 4.34 12.62 5.73
C ALA A 274 3.59 13.95 5.94
N GLY A 275 2.44 14.10 5.28
CA GLY A 275 1.54 15.23 5.47
C GLY A 275 0.76 15.23 6.78
N GLY A 276 0.95 14.22 7.63
CA GLY A 276 0.39 14.14 8.97
C GLY A 276 -1.02 13.57 9.06
N ARG A 277 -1.53 12.96 8.00
CA ARG A 277 -2.83 12.26 8.05
C ARG A 277 -2.75 11.04 8.96
N ASN A 278 -3.89 10.65 9.53
CA ASN A 278 -3.96 9.46 10.38
C ASN A 278 -3.56 8.21 9.58
N ALA A 279 -2.61 7.43 10.11
CA ALA A 279 -2.02 6.31 9.38
C ALA A 279 -3.02 5.21 9.05
N ARG A 280 -3.85 4.82 10.03
CA ARG A 280 -4.88 3.79 9.88
C ARG A 280 -5.84 4.11 8.73
N PHE A 281 -6.35 5.35 8.70
CA PHE A 281 -7.30 5.78 7.67
C PHE A 281 -6.65 6.05 6.31
N THR A 282 -5.39 6.49 6.30
CA THR A 282 -4.64 6.72 5.06
C THR A 282 -4.34 5.41 4.38
N ILE A 283 -3.74 4.45 5.10
CA ILE A 283 -3.40 3.13 4.55
C ILE A 283 -4.66 2.43 4.06
N GLY A 284 -5.74 2.41 4.85
CA GLY A 284 -6.98 1.76 4.44
C GLY A 284 -7.63 2.38 3.19
N SER A 285 -7.71 3.72 3.12
CA SER A 285 -8.25 4.40 1.93
C SER A 285 -7.38 4.26 0.68
N VAL A 286 -6.06 4.29 0.84
CA VAL A 286 -5.12 4.24 -0.29
C VAL A 286 -5.04 2.84 -0.87
N ASN A 287 -4.98 1.80 -0.03
CA ASN A 287 -4.95 0.40 -0.44
C ASN A 287 -6.29 -0.05 -1.07
N LEU A 288 -7.42 0.46 -0.56
CA LEU A 288 -8.70 0.22 -1.24
C LEU A 288 -8.76 0.90 -2.62
N ALA A 289 -8.20 2.10 -2.76
CA ALA A 289 -8.11 2.76 -4.06
C ALA A 289 -7.14 2.05 -5.01
N GLU A 290 -6.02 1.52 -4.48
CA GLU A 290 -5.01 0.75 -5.20
C GLU A 290 -5.63 -0.43 -5.96
N PHE A 291 -6.55 -1.18 -5.34
CA PHE A 291 -7.30 -2.24 -6.02
C PHE A 291 -7.95 -1.78 -7.33
N PHE A 292 -8.64 -0.64 -7.31
CA PHE A 292 -9.32 -0.13 -8.51
C PHE A 292 -8.32 0.47 -9.52
N VAL A 293 -7.23 1.06 -9.04
CA VAL A 293 -6.15 1.61 -9.88
C VAL A 293 -5.43 0.48 -10.60
N ALA A 294 -5.01 -0.56 -9.87
CA ALA A 294 -4.39 -1.77 -10.39
C ALA A 294 -5.33 -2.52 -11.34
N PHE A 295 -6.61 -2.64 -11.01
CA PHE A 295 -7.61 -3.22 -11.92
C PHE A 295 -7.71 -2.42 -13.23
N SER A 296 -7.82 -1.09 -13.15
CA SER A 296 -7.94 -0.24 -14.35
C SER A 296 -6.68 -0.29 -15.23
N SER A 297 -5.50 -0.31 -14.59
CA SER A 297 -4.21 -0.52 -15.28
C SER A 297 -4.16 -1.88 -15.95
N SER A 298 -4.57 -2.94 -15.24
CA SER A 298 -4.56 -4.32 -15.74
C SER A 298 -5.48 -4.49 -16.93
N VAL A 299 -6.71 -3.95 -16.89
CA VAL A 299 -7.62 -3.96 -18.05
C VAL A 299 -7.01 -3.24 -19.24
N THR A 300 -6.39 -2.07 -19.02
CA THR A 300 -5.71 -1.32 -20.09
C THR A 300 -4.58 -2.14 -20.69
N PHE A 301 -3.73 -2.76 -19.86
CA PHE A 301 -2.70 -3.69 -20.34
C PHE A 301 -3.32 -4.89 -21.08
N SER A 302 -4.40 -5.51 -20.59
CA SER A 302 -5.06 -6.62 -21.28
C SER A 302 -5.52 -6.27 -22.68
N ILE A 303 -6.03 -5.04 -22.88
CA ILE A 303 -6.58 -4.59 -24.15
C ILE A 303 -5.45 -4.26 -25.15
N PHE A 304 -4.40 -3.57 -24.71
CA PHE A 304 -3.37 -3.05 -25.62
C PHE A 304 -2.14 -3.96 -25.77
N LEU A 305 -1.81 -4.74 -24.74
CA LEU A 305 -0.63 -5.61 -24.70
C LEU A 305 -0.99 -7.09 -24.89
N GLY A 306 -2.20 -7.49 -24.47
CA GLY A 306 -2.60 -8.90 -24.37
C GLY A 306 -2.01 -9.58 -23.12
N MET A 307 -2.73 -10.56 -22.56
CA MET A 307 -2.30 -11.26 -21.33
C MET A 307 -1.79 -12.68 -21.54
N GLY A 308 -2.03 -13.28 -22.71
CA GLY A 308 -1.68 -14.68 -22.98
C GLY A 308 -0.20 -14.98 -22.75
N SER A 309 0.70 -14.14 -23.28
CA SER A 309 2.15 -14.33 -23.23
C SER A 309 2.77 -14.14 -21.84
N TYR A 310 2.05 -13.55 -20.89
CA TYR A 310 2.55 -13.20 -19.56
C TYR A 310 1.87 -13.97 -18.42
N PHE A 311 1.02 -14.94 -18.77
CA PHE A 311 0.27 -15.74 -17.81
C PHE A 311 1.18 -16.41 -16.78
N GLN A 312 2.31 -16.96 -17.20
CA GLN A 312 3.28 -17.61 -16.31
C GLN A 312 3.85 -16.63 -15.27
N ILE A 313 4.12 -15.38 -15.66
CA ILE A 313 4.66 -14.34 -14.76
C ILE A 313 3.60 -13.97 -13.73
N ILE A 314 2.37 -13.65 -14.18
CA ILE A 314 1.24 -13.32 -13.32
C ILE A 314 0.98 -14.43 -12.31
N LEU A 315 0.88 -15.67 -12.78
CA LEU A 315 0.61 -16.84 -11.95
C LEU A 315 1.71 -17.03 -10.90
N GLY A 316 2.98 -16.92 -11.31
CA GLY A 316 4.11 -17.02 -10.38
C GLY A 316 4.06 -15.94 -9.29
N LEU A 317 3.85 -14.67 -9.67
CA LEU A 317 3.75 -13.56 -8.71
C LEU A 317 2.60 -13.75 -7.72
N VAL A 318 1.43 -14.19 -8.19
CA VAL A 318 0.25 -14.44 -7.35
C VAL A 318 0.52 -15.57 -6.37
N ILE A 319 1.03 -16.71 -6.83
CA ILE A 319 1.36 -17.86 -5.97
C ILE A 319 2.39 -17.46 -4.91
N GLY A 320 3.50 -16.86 -5.33
CA GLY A 320 4.57 -16.42 -4.45
C GLY A 320 4.07 -15.41 -3.41
N GLY A 321 3.29 -14.43 -3.85
CA GLY A 321 2.69 -13.41 -2.99
C GLY A 321 1.72 -14.02 -1.97
N MET A 322 0.79 -14.87 -2.40
CA MET A 322 -0.19 -15.49 -1.50
C MET A 322 0.49 -16.36 -0.42
N ILE A 323 1.58 -17.05 -0.75
CA ILE A 323 2.37 -17.82 0.22
C ILE A 323 3.11 -16.89 1.21
N ALA A 324 3.70 -15.82 0.70
CA ALA A 324 4.44 -14.86 1.52
C ALA A 324 3.55 -14.01 2.44
N ALA A 325 2.31 -13.68 2.04
CA ALA A 325 1.47 -12.73 2.76
C ALA A 325 1.21 -13.12 4.25
N PRO A 326 0.83 -14.37 4.61
CA PRO A 326 0.69 -14.78 6.01
C PRO A 326 2.01 -14.73 6.79
N ILE A 327 3.11 -15.14 6.15
CA ILE A 327 4.44 -15.16 6.75
C ILE A 327 4.87 -13.72 7.06
N ALA A 328 4.77 -12.83 6.08
CA ALA A 328 5.10 -11.41 6.18
C ALA A 328 4.26 -10.73 7.28
N ALA A 329 2.95 -11.00 7.33
CA ALA A 329 2.08 -10.47 8.36
C ALA A 329 2.53 -10.90 9.77
N SER A 330 2.89 -12.18 9.96
CA SER A 330 3.36 -12.70 11.25
C SER A 330 4.72 -12.12 11.68
N LEU A 331 5.60 -11.83 10.72
CA LEU A 331 6.97 -11.38 10.97
C LEU A 331 7.10 -9.84 11.00
N SER A 332 6.15 -9.11 10.41
CA SER A 332 6.14 -7.65 10.30
C SER A 332 6.35 -6.92 11.62
N SER A 333 5.78 -7.44 12.72
CA SER A 333 5.90 -6.88 14.07
C SER A 333 7.30 -7.02 14.68
N LYS A 334 8.13 -7.92 14.15
CA LYS A 334 9.47 -8.25 14.67
C LYS A 334 10.60 -7.64 13.87
N LEU A 335 10.31 -7.11 12.68
CA LEU A 335 11.34 -6.63 11.76
C LEU A 335 11.61 -5.14 11.93
N PRO A 336 12.89 -4.71 11.91
CA PRO A 336 13.23 -3.30 11.92
C PRO A 336 12.88 -2.67 10.56
N VAL A 337 11.67 -2.10 10.46
CA VAL A 337 11.10 -1.43 9.27
C VAL A 337 12.13 -0.53 8.57
N LYS A 338 12.89 0.26 9.34
CA LYS A 338 13.95 1.14 8.82
C LYS A 338 15.03 0.37 8.06
N THR A 339 15.49 -0.77 8.58
CA THR A 339 16.52 -1.60 7.96
C THR A 339 16.00 -2.21 6.65
N ILE A 340 14.76 -2.70 6.64
CA ILE A 340 14.16 -3.25 5.42
C ILE A 340 14.07 -2.18 4.35
N MET A 341 13.56 -0.99 4.69
CA MET A 341 13.48 0.11 3.71
C MET A 341 14.85 0.49 3.15
N LEU A 342 15.91 0.50 3.98
CA LEU A 342 17.26 0.76 3.51
C LEU A 342 17.75 -0.33 2.55
N ILE A 343 17.61 -1.60 2.93
CA ILE A 343 18.01 -2.73 2.09
C ILE A 343 17.27 -2.69 0.76
N VAL A 344 15.95 -2.58 0.79
CA VAL A 344 15.09 -2.57 -0.41
C VAL A 344 15.43 -1.39 -1.30
N GLY A 345 15.55 -0.19 -0.74
CA GLY A 345 15.92 0.99 -1.52
C GLY A 345 17.31 0.88 -2.15
N ILE A 346 18.29 0.29 -1.45
CA ILE A 346 19.64 0.05 -1.99
C ILE A 346 19.59 -0.99 -3.11
N VAL A 347 18.90 -2.10 -2.91
CA VAL A 347 18.74 -3.16 -3.93
C VAL A 347 18.07 -2.61 -5.18
N ILE A 348 17.00 -1.82 -5.02
CA ILE A 348 16.33 -1.18 -6.15
C ILE A 348 17.31 -0.30 -6.94
N ILE A 349 18.07 0.57 -6.25
CA ILE A 349 19.06 1.43 -6.91
C ILE A 349 20.12 0.61 -7.66
N ILE A 350 20.67 -0.44 -7.04
CA ILE A 350 21.69 -1.30 -7.66
C ILE A 350 21.13 -2.00 -8.90
N VAL A 351 19.94 -2.58 -8.81
CA VAL A 351 19.31 -3.28 -9.94
C VAL A 351 18.95 -2.31 -11.05
N SER A 352 18.39 -1.14 -10.73
CA SER A 352 18.10 -0.10 -11.71
C SER A 352 19.37 0.41 -12.41
N LEU A 353 20.48 0.58 -11.68
CA LEU A 353 21.78 0.94 -12.26
C LEU A 353 22.32 -0.17 -13.16
N ASN A 354 22.18 -1.44 -12.77
CA ASN A 354 22.60 -2.57 -13.59
C ASN A 354 21.76 -2.69 -14.87
N ASN A 355 20.45 -2.46 -14.78
CA ASN A 355 19.56 -2.41 -15.94
C ASN A 355 19.92 -1.25 -16.88
N PHE A 356 20.32 -0.10 -16.34
CA PHE A 356 20.82 1.03 -17.10
C PHE A 356 22.16 0.70 -17.79
N ARG A 357 23.09 0.04 -17.09
CA ARG A 357 24.40 -0.38 -17.66
C ARG A 357 24.28 -1.47 -18.72
N ARG A 358 23.32 -2.39 -18.62
CA ARG A 358 23.10 -3.41 -19.67
C ARG A 358 22.55 -2.81 -20.97
N PHE A 359 22.15 -1.54 -20.93
CA PHE A 359 21.55 -0.86 -22.07
C PHE A 359 22.55 0.00 -22.87
N PHE A 360 23.60 0.52 -22.22
CA PHE A 360 24.67 1.31 -22.84
C PHE A 360 25.96 0.50 -22.94
#